data_AF-A0AA35T4T9-F1
#
_entry.id   AF-A0AA35T4T9-F1
#
_cell.length_a   1.000
_cell.length_b   1.000
_cell.length_c   1.000
_cell.angle_alpha   90.00
_cell.angle_beta   90.00
_cell.angle_gamma   90.00
#
_symmetry.space_group_name_H-M   'P 1'
#
loop_
_entity.id
_entity.type
_entity.pdbx_description
1 polymer ?
#
loop_
_entity_poly.entity_id
_entity_poly.type
_entity_poly.pdbx_seq_one_letter_code
_entity_poly.pdbx_strand_id
1 'polypeptide(L)'
;MLKVETVNDNPPIVAQNRVPFDHLTPLYPDERLNLETADGNLETRMMNLFCPLGKGQRGLIVSPPRAGKTMLLQRVANAITENHPEVFLIVLLIDERPEEVTDMQRNVRGEVVSSTFDEQATRHVQVAEMVIEKARRLVEHRRDVVILLDSITRLARAYNQTVPTSGKILSGGVDSNALHKPKRFFGAARNVEHGGSLTIVATGLIETGSRMDEVIFEEFKGHRQHGGAPGPQDRRPQDLSGDQPQADRHPQGRVAVERSGAGQAVDPAQGARPHGRTADRRVSDRKDAQDQDQRCLPALDEHHGGRRLTLRSLGEPRSGGTPAFALDRVTLRNAAPILNGVSWSAELGQRWAVLGPNGCGKSTLLRLLAGRAHPSSGTVDLLGHRVGRVDLGPLRRAIAWVHADLLQWIPRFQTVLETVVAGMRGTFVVYDRIAPPEAGLAREELHAVAMWPLRDRRFVTLSTGERQRTLIARAFAARPALVLLDEPCAGLDPRAREEFLTALRAAVDRSSATVVYVTHSIEELDGSYDGVMLMKAGCLRRSGAAGDPAHRGESVTAVRRAVLGDRRRRPLLAACRPSRTISAMIRATGR
;
A
#
# COMPACT_ATOMS: atom_id res chain seq x y z
N MET A 1 22.92 -18.28 -8.67
CA MET A 1 21.95 -19.32 -8.30
C MET A 1 21.46 -19.97 -9.59
N LEU A 2 21.78 -21.24 -9.85
CA LEU A 2 21.56 -21.88 -11.17
C LEU A 2 20.22 -22.62 -11.27
N LYS A 3 19.65 -23.08 -10.14
CA LYS A 3 18.32 -23.70 -10.03
C LYS A 3 17.82 -23.55 -8.60
N VAL A 4 16.52 -23.35 -8.42
CA VAL A 4 15.87 -23.30 -7.09
C VAL A 4 15.29 -24.69 -6.80
N GLU A 5 15.79 -25.35 -5.76
CA GLU A 5 15.34 -26.69 -5.37
C GLU A 5 14.06 -26.63 -4.52
N THR A 6 13.99 -25.68 -3.59
CA THR A 6 12.85 -25.48 -2.68
C THR A 6 12.53 -23.99 -2.51
N VAL A 7 11.25 -23.70 -2.27
CA VAL A 7 10.75 -22.36 -1.91
C VAL A 7 9.91 -22.53 -0.64
N ASN A 8 10.36 -21.94 0.47
CA ASN A 8 9.72 -22.09 1.79
C ASN A 8 9.49 -23.57 2.15
N ASP A 9 10.55 -24.38 2.08
CA ASP A 9 10.54 -25.82 2.40
C ASP A 9 9.61 -26.68 1.52
N ASN A 10 9.07 -26.10 0.44
CA ASN A 10 8.17 -26.78 -0.50
C ASN A 10 8.78 -26.83 -1.92
N PRO A 11 8.34 -27.79 -2.77
CA PRO A 11 8.66 -27.76 -4.19
C PRO A 11 8.21 -26.44 -4.84
N PRO A 12 9.01 -25.85 -5.76
CA PRO A 12 8.72 -24.54 -6.35
C PRO A 12 7.35 -24.42 -7.02
N ILE A 13 6.75 -25.54 -7.45
CA ILE A 13 5.42 -25.56 -8.06
C ILE A 13 4.31 -25.13 -7.09
N VAL A 14 4.45 -25.45 -5.80
CA VAL A 14 3.50 -25.03 -4.75
C VAL A 14 3.51 -23.51 -4.62
N ALA A 15 4.70 -22.92 -4.70
CA ALA A 15 4.88 -21.49 -4.66
C ALA A 15 4.24 -20.77 -5.87
N GLN A 16 4.09 -21.41 -7.04
CA GLN A 16 3.47 -20.79 -8.21
C GLN A 16 1.93 -20.67 -8.10
N ASN A 17 1.29 -21.61 -7.40
CA ASN A 17 -0.17 -21.69 -7.28
C ASN A 17 -0.73 -21.01 -6.01
N ARG A 18 0.12 -20.39 -5.19
CA ARG A 18 -0.32 -19.79 -3.91
C ARG A 18 -1.07 -18.48 -4.14
N VAL A 19 -2.06 -18.22 -3.29
CA VAL A 19 -2.77 -16.94 -3.25
C VAL A 19 -1.90 -15.91 -2.54
N PRO A 20 -1.64 -14.73 -3.12
CA PRO A 20 -0.87 -13.68 -2.45
C PRO A 20 -1.53 -13.23 -1.14
N PHE A 21 -0.73 -12.88 -0.13
CA PHE A 21 -1.17 -12.48 1.21
C PHE A 21 -2.22 -11.34 1.20
N ASP A 22 -2.12 -10.41 0.27
CA ASP A 22 -3.04 -9.28 0.15
C ASP A 22 -4.44 -9.68 -0.36
N HIS A 23 -4.57 -10.85 -0.98
CA HIS A 23 -5.84 -11.40 -1.48
C HIS A 23 -6.47 -12.43 -0.54
N LEU A 24 -5.78 -12.78 0.55
CA LEU A 24 -6.30 -13.68 1.58
C LEU A 24 -7.43 -12.99 2.37
N THR A 25 -8.54 -13.69 2.58
CA THR A 25 -9.68 -13.16 3.35
C THR A 25 -9.28 -13.05 4.83
N PRO A 26 -9.29 -11.84 5.42
CA PRO A 26 -8.95 -11.64 6.83
C PRO A 26 -10.12 -12.07 7.73
N LEU A 27 -9.81 -12.82 8.78
CA LEU A 27 -10.73 -13.18 9.85
C LEU A 27 -10.26 -12.64 11.20
N TYR A 28 -11.17 -12.65 12.17
CA TYR A 28 -10.80 -12.52 13.57
C TYR A 28 -10.09 -13.79 14.06
N PRO A 29 -9.22 -13.69 15.08
CA PRO A 29 -8.66 -14.85 15.74
C PRO A 29 -9.76 -15.75 16.29
N ASP A 30 -9.72 -17.03 15.93
CA ASP A 30 -10.64 -18.08 16.37
C ASP A 30 -9.93 -19.11 17.26
N GLU A 31 -8.63 -19.31 17.05
CA GLU A 31 -7.79 -20.16 17.89
C GLU A 31 -6.94 -19.33 18.88
N ARG A 32 -6.91 -19.77 20.14
CA ARG A 32 -6.17 -19.11 21.22
C ARG A 32 -4.72 -19.60 21.30
N LEU A 33 -3.79 -18.66 21.49
CA LEU A 33 -2.41 -18.96 21.90
C LEU A 33 -2.37 -19.04 23.43
N ASN A 34 -2.24 -20.26 23.95
CA ASN A 34 -2.14 -20.52 25.38
C ASN A 34 -0.72 -20.16 25.88
N LEU A 35 -0.63 -19.22 26.82
CA LEU A 35 0.64 -18.77 27.39
C LEU A 35 0.98 -19.43 28.74
N GLU A 36 0.11 -20.28 29.26
CA GLU A 36 0.32 -20.98 30.53
C GLU A 36 1.35 -22.10 30.38
N THR A 37 2.46 -22.01 31.10
CA THR A 37 3.53 -23.02 31.13
C THR A 37 3.53 -23.79 32.44
N ALA A 38 4.18 -24.96 32.48
CA ALA A 38 4.20 -25.85 33.65
C ALA A 38 4.90 -25.22 34.88
N ASP A 39 5.87 -24.34 34.62
CA ASP A 39 6.60 -23.51 35.59
C ASP A 39 5.73 -22.44 36.27
N GLY A 40 4.48 -22.28 35.84
CA GLY A 40 3.47 -21.52 36.58
C GLY A 40 3.75 -20.01 36.62
N ASN A 41 4.44 -19.48 35.61
CA ASN A 41 4.79 -18.08 35.53
C ASN A 41 3.54 -17.17 35.67
N LEU A 42 3.57 -16.29 36.67
CA LEU A 42 2.40 -15.47 37.03
C LEU A 42 2.04 -14.51 35.89
N GLU A 43 3.03 -13.94 35.21
CA GLU A 43 2.81 -12.95 34.17
C GLU A 43 2.12 -13.54 32.94
N THR A 44 2.54 -14.72 32.48
CA THR A 44 1.87 -15.38 31.34
C THR A 44 0.48 -15.88 31.70
N ARG A 45 0.25 -16.35 32.93
CA ARG A 45 -1.08 -16.68 33.47
C ARG A 45 -2.01 -15.48 33.52
N MET A 46 -1.51 -14.34 34.01
CA MET A 46 -2.27 -13.09 34.03
C MET A 46 -2.61 -12.63 32.62
N MET A 47 -1.66 -12.66 31.68
CA MET A 47 -1.93 -12.35 30.28
C MET A 47 -2.98 -13.30 29.68
N ASN A 48 -2.88 -14.58 29.96
CA ASN A 48 -3.85 -15.59 29.52
C ASN A 48 -5.27 -15.28 30.00
N LEU A 49 -5.42 -14.88 31.26
CA LEU A 49 -6.74 -14.62 31.86
C LEU A 49 -7.33 -13.29 31.40
N PHE A 50 -6.55 -12.21 31.45
CA PHE A 50 -7.07 -10.85 31.26
C PHE A 50 -6.92 -10.32 29.84
N CYS A 51 -5.91 -10.81 29.10
CA CYS A 51 -5.56 -10.32 27.77
C CYS A 51 -5.23 -11.49 26.82
N PRO A 52 -6.15 -12.47 26.61
CA PRO A 52 -5.81 -13.65 25.82
C PRO A 52 -5.39 -13.27 24.40
N LEU A 53 -4.32 -13.91 23.94
CA LEU A 53 -3.79 -13.80 22.58
C LEU A 53 -4.36 -14.92 21.71
N GLY A 54 -4.63 -14.61 20.44
CA GLY A 54 -5.08 -15.58 19.46
C GLY A 54 -4.20 -15.60 18.21
N LYS A 55 -4.33 -16.66 17.42
CA LYS A 55 -3.70 -16.78 16.12
C LYS A 55 -4.25 -15.72 15.17
N GLY A 56 -3.40 -14.80 14.74
CA GLY A 56 -3.79 -13.64 13.93
C GLY A 56 -4.00 -12.36 14.73
N GLN A 57 -3.71 -12.37 16.04
CA GLN A 57 -3.94 -11.23 16.93
C GLN A 57 -2.96 -10.07 16.64
N ARG A 58 -3.49 -8.85 16.77
CA ARG A 58 -2.69 -7.63 16.94
C ARG A 58 -2.68 -7.25 18.41
N GLY A 59 -1.51 -7.29 19.04
CA GLY A 59 -1.30 -6.98 20.45
C GLY A 59 -0.31 -5.84 20.63
N LEU A 60 -0.61 -4.92 21.55
CA LEU A 60 0.30 -3.85 21.93
C LEU A 60 0.57 -3.93 23.45
N ILE A 61 1.83 -4.13 23.81
CA ILE A 61 2.30 -4.11 25.20
C ILE A 61 2.84 -2.70 25.47
N VAL A 62 2.10 -1.91 26.22
CA VAL A 62 2.39 -0.52 26.52
C VAL A 62 3.12 -0.44 27.85
N SER A 63 4.29 0.18 27.85
CA SER A 63 5.09 0.29 29.07
C SER A 63 6.05 1.48 29.05
N PRO A 64 6.31 2.11 30.19
CA PRO A 64 7.40 3.08 30.29
C PRO A 64 8.77 2.39 30.20
N PRO A 65 9.85 3.14 29.94
CA PRO A 65 11.20 2.61 29.97
C PRO A 65 11.51 1.90 31.30
N ARG A 66 12.24 0.78 31.25
CA ARG A 66 12.66 -0.02 32.43
C ARG A 66 11.52 -0.68 33.23
N ALA A 67 10.30 -0.78 32.70
CA ALA A 67 9.18 -1.47 33.35
C ALA A 67 9.14 -3.00 33.17
N GLY A 68 10.22 -3.63 32.69
CA GLY A 68 10.29 -5.09 32.52
C GLY A 68 9.72 -5.63 31.20
N LYS A 69 9.58 -4.78 30.16
CA LYS A 69 9.10 -5.17 28.81
C LYS A 69 9.83 -6.40 28.24
N THR A 70 11.16 -6.44 28.38
CA THR A 70 12.01 -7.46 27.76
C THR A 70 11.78 -8.82 28.41
N MET A 71 11.68 -8.84 29.74
CA MET A 71 11.40 -10.06 30.50
C MET A 71 10.01 -10.61 30.18
N LEU A 72 9.01 -9.74 30.05
CA LEU A 72 7.66 -10.16 29.64
C LEU A 72 7.68 -10.75 28.23
N LEU A 73 8.35 -10.11 27.28
CA LEU A 73 8.43 -10.57 25.89
C LEU A 73 9.16 -11.93 25.79
N GLN A 74 10.23 -12.13 26.55
CA GLN A 74 10.93 -13.43 26.64
C GLN A 74 10.02 -14.54 27.19
N ARG A 75 9.25 -14.26 28.24
CA ARG A 75 8.30 -15.22 28.81
C ARG A 75 7.20 -15.59 27.83
N VAL A 76 6.64 -14.60 27.12
CA VAL A 76 5.66 -14.83 26.05
C VAL A 76 6.28 -15.69 24.93
N ALA A 77 7.51 -15.38 24.51
CA ALA A 77 8.22 -16.13 23.50
C ALA A 77 8.39 -17.61 23.87
N ASN A 78 8.88 -17.86 25.09
CA ASN A 78 9.10 -19.22 25.57
C ASN A 78 7.80 -19.99 25.77
N ALA A 79 6.74 -19.35 26.28
CA ALA A 79 5.43 -19.97 26.41
C ALA A 79 4.83 -20.36 25.04
N ILE A 80 5.00 -19.52 24.01
CA ILE A 80 4.57 -19.85 22.66
C ILE A 80 5.37 -21.04 22.12
N THR A 81 6.70 -21.05 22.26
CA THR A 81 7.51 -22.17 21.75
C THR A 81 7.24 -23.49 22.48
N GLU A 82 6.89 -23.45 23.77
CA GLU A 82 6.53 -24.63 24.54
C GLU A 82 5.14 -25.17 24.19
N ASN A 83 4.13 -24.29 24.18
CA ASN A 83 2.73 -24.70 24.01
C ASN A 83 2.30 -24.83 22.54
N HIS A 84 2.98 -24.11 21.65
CA HIS A 84 2.65 -24.02 20.23
C HIS A 84 3.90 -24.23 19.34
N PRO A 85 4.53 -25.42 19.37
CA PRO A 85 5.73 -25.69 18.59
C PRO A 85 5.48 -25.65 17.06
N GLU A 86 4.23 -25.68 16.62
CA GLU A 86 3.84 -25.52 15.22
C GLU A 86 3.97 -24.06 14.73
N VAL A 87 3.99 -23.09 15.64
CA VAL A 87 4.05 -21.67 15.33
C VAL A 87 5.48 -21.26 15.00
N PHE A 88 5.63 -20.58 13.87
CA PHE A 88 6.90 -19.98 13.48
C PHE A 88 7.12 -18.66 14.24
N LEU A 89 7.95 -18.70 15.28
CA LEU A 89 8.25 -17.55 16.14
C LEU A 89 9.42 -16.72 15.61
N ILE A 90 9.17 -15.43 15.40
CA ILE A 90 10.19 -14.42 15.05
C ILE A 90 10.23 -13.36 16.15
N VAL A 91 11.41 -13.08 16.69
CA VAL A 91 11.64 -11.94 17.58
C VAL A 91 12.38 -10.86 16.79
N LEU A 92 11.75 -9.71 16.62
CA LEU A 92 12.29 -8.57 15.88
C LEU A 92 12.69 -7.46 16.85
N LEU A 93 13.99 -7.21 16.97
CA LEU A 93 14.56 -6.18 17.84
C LEU A 93 15.06 -4.99 17.01
N ILE A 94 14.51 -3.80 17.24
CA ILE A 94 14.81 -2.59 16.48
C ILE A 94 15.33 -1.50 17.42
N ASP A 95 16.51 -0.96 17.08
CA ASP A 95 17.14 0.15 17.79
C ASP A 95 17.29 -0.18 19.30
N GLU A 96 17.64 -1.44 19.58
CA GLU A 96 17.86 -1.96 20.93
C GLU A 96 19.35 -2.22 21.20
N ARG A 97 19.71 -2.29 22.47
CA ARG A 97 21.11 -2.47 22.90
C ARG A 97 21.67 -3.85 22.56
N PRO A 98 22.94 -3.96 22.13
CA PRO A 98 23.57 -5.24 21.79
C PRO A 98 23.51 -6.30 22.90
N GLU A 99 23.62 -5.90 24.17
CA GLU A 99 23.51 -6.80 25.31
C GLU A 99 22.10 -7.38 25.48
N GLU A 100 21.06 -6.57 25.21
CA GLU A 100 19.66 -7.02 25.25
C GLU A 100 19.34 -7.95 24.07
N VAL A 101 19.92 -7.69 22.89
CA VAL A 101 19.84 -8.60 21.73
C VAL A 101 20.48 -9.95 22.03
N THR A 102 21.68 -9.94 22.62
CA THR A 102 22.41 -11.16 22.96
C THR A 102 21.65 -11.99 24.01
N ASP A 103 21.06 -11.32 24.99
CA ASP A 103 20.24 -11.97 26.01
C ASP A 103 19.00 -12.65 25.40
N MET A 104 18.31 -11.97 24.49
CA MET A 104 17.16 -12.55 23.77
C MET A 104 17.56 -13.77 22.93
N GLN A 105 18.70 -13.71 22.22
CA GLN A 105 19.22 -14.81 21.40
C GLN A 105 19.56 -16.07 22.21
N ARG A 106 19.99 -15.90 23.46
CA ARG A 106 20.37 -17.03 24.33
C ARG A 106 19.17 -17.67 25.02
N ASN A 107 18.16 -16.87 25.36
CA ASN A 107 17.06 -17.30 26.23
C ASN A 107 15.76 -17.64 25.47
N VAL A 108 15.62 -17.21 24.21
CA VAL A 108 14.42 -17.49 23.40
C VAL A 108 14.69 -18.54 22.33
N ARG A 109 13.83 -19.55 22.29
CA ARG A 109 13.81 -20.56 21.22
C ARG A 109 12.96 -20.07 20.06
N GLY A 110 13.58 -19.39 19.10
CA GLY A 110 12.94 -18.85 17.91
C GLY A 110 13.93 -18.12 17.00
N GLU A 111 13.44 -17.58 15.89
CA GLU A 111 14.29 -16.78 15.00
C GLU A 111 14.42 -15.35 15.53
N VAL A 112 15.59 -15.00 16.09
CA VAL A 112 15.85 -13.64 16.57
C VAL A 112 16.54 -12.83 15.48
N VAL A 113 15.85 -11.80 14.98
CA VAL A 113 16.34 -10.86 13.98
C VAL A 113 16.47 -9.48 14.62
N SER A 114 17.64 -8.85 14.50
CA SER A 114 17.92 -7.58 15.17
C SER A 114 18.59 -6.54 14.28
N SER A 115 18.33 -5.28 14.56
CA SER A 115 19.12 -4.13 14.13
C SER A 115 19.38 -3.27 15.37
N THR A 116 20.62 -3.27 15.87
CA THR A 116 21.00 -2.55 17.11
C THR A 116 20.98 -1.04 16.90
N PHE A 117 21.00 -0.25 17.99
CA PHE A 117 21.01 1.22 17.92
C PHE A 117 22.23 1.83 17.20
N ASP A 118 23.31 1.06 17.02
CA ASP A 118 24.51 1.49 16.27
C ASP A 118 24.27 1.59 14.76
N GLU A 119 23.17 1.00 14.27
CA GLU A 119 22.81 0.96 12.86
C GLU A 119 22.01 2.21 12.44
N GLN A 120 22.02 2.52 11.14
CA GLN A 120 21.22 3.64 10.62
C GLN A 120 19.72 3.32 10.61
N ALA A 121 18.87 4.35 10.71
CA ALA A 121 17.41 4.21 10.60
C ALA A 121 16.95 3.49 9.30
N THR A 122 17.70 3.68 8.20
CA THR A 122 17.47 2.97 6.93
C THR A 122 17.62 1.45 7.06
N ARG A 123 18.58 0.99 7.88
CA ARG A 123 18.81 -0.43 8.18
C ARG A 123 17.67 -0.98 9.02
N HIS A 124 17.20 -0.27 10.05
CA HIS A 124 16.06 -0.69 10.86
C HIS A 124 14.82 -0.93 10.00
N VAL A 125 14.50 0.03 9.12
CA VAL A 125 13.38 -0.07 8.18
C VAL A 125 13.56 -1.26 7.24
N GLN A 126 14.75 -1.44 6.67
CA GLN A 126 15.03 -2.55 5.77
C GLN A 126 14.87 -3.91 6.45
N VAL A 127 15.39 -4.07 7.68
CA VAL A 127 15.29 -5.32 8.44
C VAL A 127 13.83 -5.64 8.76
N ALA A 128 13.05 -4.65 9.23
CA ALA A 128 11.63 -4.82 9.47
C ALA A 128 10.85 -5.19 8.19
N GLU A 129 11.14 -4.55 7.06
CA GLU A 129 10.50 -4.85 5.76
C GLU A 129 10.82 -6.28 5.28
N MET A 130 12.05 -6.77 5.50
CA MET A 130 12.40 -8.16 5.18
C MET A 130 11.67 -9.16 6.07
N VAL A 131 11.58 -8.90 7.37
CA VAL A 131 10.91 -9.78 8.34
C VAL A 131 9.42 -9.89 8.04
N ILE A 132 8.74 -8.77 7.76
CA ILE A 132 7.30 -8.81 7.46
C ILE A 132 7.02 -9.52 6.14
N GLU A 133 7.85 -9.32 5.10
CA GLU A 133 7.67 -10.05 3.84
C GLU A 133 7.94 -11.55 4.01
N LYS A 134 8.95 -11.94 4.80
CA LYS A 134 9.18 -13.35 5.16
C LYS A 134 7.94 -13.93 5.85
N ALA A 135 7.42 -13.26 6.86
CA ALA A 135 6.23 -13.71 7.59
C ALA A 135 5.00 -13.87 6.67
N ARG A 136 4.76 -12.91 5.76
CA ARG A 136 3.68 -13.01 4.76
C ARG A 136 3.85 -14.23 3.86
N ARG A 137 5.06 -14.48 3.37
CA ARG A 137 5.34 -15.67 2.54
C ARG A 137 5.09 -16.97 3.31
N LEU A 138 5.40 -17.02 4.60
CA LEU A 138 5.09 -18.19 5.43
C LEU A 138 3.59 -18.41 5.62
N VAL A 139 2.82 -17.33 5.82
CA VAL A 139 1.35 -17.41 5.95
C VAL A 139 0.67 -17.82 4.65
N GLU A 140 1.18 -17.38 3.50
CA GLU A 140 0.72 -17.84 2.18
C GLU A 140 0.90 -19.37 2.01
N HIS A 141 1.83 -19.97 2.75
CA HIS A 141 2.05 -21.43 2.82
C HIS A 141 1.32 -22.08 4.01
N ARG A 142 0.27 -21.43 4.52
CA ARG A 142 -0.59 -21.92 5.62
C ARG A 142 0.16 -22.18 6.93
N ARG A 143 1.23 -21.43 7.21
CA ARG A 143 1.91 -21.47 8.51
C ARG A 143 1.39 -20.39 9.44
N ASP A 144 1.28 -20.71 10.72
CA ASP A 144 1.06 -19.74 11.77
C ASP A 144 2.38 -19.07 12.14
N VAL A 145 2.39 -17.73 12.12
CA VAL A 145 3.59 -16.93 12.37
C VAL A 145 3.31 -15.94 13.49
N VAL A 146 4.19 -15.88 14.47
CA VAL A 146 4.18 -14.86 15.52
C VAL A 146 5.41 -13.97 15.37
N ILE A 147 5.19 -12.65 15.32
CA ILE A 147 6.26 -11.65 15.42
C ILE A 147 6.15 -10.95 16.77
N LEU A 148 7.20 -11.06 17.57
CA LEU A 148 7.40 -10.28 18.79
C LEU A 148 8.30 -9.09 18.46
N LEU A 149 7.75 -7.88 18.42
CA LEU A 149 8.47 -6.66 18.03
C LEU A 149 8.82 -5.80 19.24
N ASP A 150 10.10 -5.52 19.44
CA ASP A 150 10.60 -4.55 20.42
C ASP A 150 11.41 -3.46 19.71
N SER A 151 10.88 -2.26 19.44
CA SER A 151 9.51 -1.77 19.72
C SER A 151 8.87 -1.11 18.50
N ILE A 152 7.53 -1.01 18.48
CA ILE A 152 6.80 -0.29 17.42
C ILE A 152 7.15 1.21 17.45
N THR A 153 7.40 1.78 18.63
CA THR A 153 7.75 3.19 18.80
C THR A 153 9.08 3.52 18.13
N ARG A 154 10.11 2.69 18.37
CA ARG A 154 11.43 2.86 17.73
C ARG A 154 11.36 2.63 16.23
N LEU A 155 10.59 1.63 15.77
CA LEU A 155 10.37 1.42 14.34
C LEU A 155 9.70 2.64 13.69
N ALA A 156 8.68 3.22 14.32
CA ALA A 156 8.00 4.42 13.82
C ALA A 156 8.95 5.62 13.74
N ARG A 157 9.85 5.79 14.72
CA ARG A 157 10.92 6.81 14.66
C ARG A 157 11.84 6.61 13.46
N ALA A 158 12.26 5.37 13.20
CA ALA A 158 13.11 5.06 12.05
C ALA A 158 12.42 5.37 10.71
N TYR A 159 11.12 5.09 10.59
CA TYR A 159 10.34 5.51 9.43
C TYR A 159 10.24 7.03 9.30
N ASN A 160 10.06 7.75 10.40
CA ASN A 160 10.01 9.22 10.38
C ASN A 160 11.32 9.87 9.90
N GLN A 161 12.46 9.27 10.20
CA GLN A 161 13.77 9.77 9.76
C GLN A 161 14.08 9.46 8.28
N THR A 162 13.44 8.44 7.71
CA THR A 162 13.77 7.93 6.36
C THR A 162 12.77 8.37 5.29
N VAL A 163 11.56 8.76 5.69
CA VAL A 163 10.53 9.26 4.77
C VAL A 163 10.81 10.72 4.41
N PRO A 164 10.78 11.09 3.10
CA PRO A 164 10.90 12.48 2.70
C PRO A 164 9.79 13.35 3.32
N THR A 165 10.15 14.53 3.80
CA THR A 165 9.19 15.44 4.47
C THR A 165 8.03 15.79 3.53
N SER A 166 6.81 15.57 4.00
CA SER A 166 5.56 15.87 3.27
C SER A 166 5.16 17.35 3.34
N GLY A 167 5.91 18.16 4.10
CA GLY A 167 5.58 19.55 4.43
C GLY A 167 4.47 19.68 5.48
N LYS A 168 3.89 18.58 5.95
CA LYS A 168 2.86 18.54 7.00
C LYS A 168 3.41 17.79 8.21
N ILE A 169 3.95 18.56 9.15
CA ILE A 169 4.50 18.06 10.41
C ILE A 169 3.41 18.14 11.48
N LEU A 170 3.09 17.01 12.11
CA LEU A 170 2.20 16.91 13.26
C LEU A 170 2.88 17.48 14.52
N SER A 171 2.10 17.67 15.59
CA SER A 171 2.66 17.94 16.91
C SER A 171 3.75 16.91 17.24
N GLY A 172 4.86 17.36 17.85
CA GLY A 172 5.96 16.46 18.23
C GLY A 172 6.95 16.10 17.11
N GLY A 173 6.88 16.73 15.94
CA GLY A 173 7.89 16.57 14.87
C GLY A 173 7.71 15.30 14.02
N VAL A 174 6.54 14.68 14.09
CA VAL A 174 6.19 13.50 13.29
C VAL A 174 5.60 13.95 11.95
N ASP A 175 6.13 13.44 10.85
CA ASP A 175 5.56 13.69 9.54
C ASP A 175 4.25 12.90 9.37
N SER A 176 3.21 13.54 8.83
CA SER A 176 1.91 12.90 8.61
C SER A 176 1.97 11.61 7.75
N ASN A 177 2.93 11.51 6.82
CA ASN A 177 3.12 10.34 5.99
C ASN A 177 4.02 9.27 6.64
N ALA A 178 4.83 9.64 7.63
CA ALA A 178 5.78 8.73 8.25
C ALA A 178 5.13 7.54 8.97
N LEU A 179 3.94 7.74 9.54
CA LEU A 179 3.23 6.71 10.30
C LEU A 179 2.48 5.70 9.42
N HIS A 180 2.30 5.98 8.13
CA HIS A 180 1.54 5.09 7.24
C HIS A 180 2.18 3.70 7.12
N LYS A 181 3.50 3.63 6.96
CA LYS A 181 4.24 2.36 6.84
C LYS A 181 4.25 1.55 8.15
N PRO A 182 4.60 2.13 9.33
CA PRO A 182 4.45 1.46 10.62
C PRO A 182 3.04 0.92 10.87
N LYS A 183 2.00 1.69 10.56
CA LYS A 183 0.60 1.26 10.68
C LYS A 183 0.30 0.06 9.78
N ARG A 184 0.79 0.06 8.54
CA ARG A 184 0.64 -1.08 7.62
C ARG A 184 1.43 -2.31 8.09
N PHE A 185 2.60 -2.14 8.68
CA PHE A 185 3.36 -3.23 9.29
C PHE A 185 2.54 -3.89 10.40
N PHE A 186 2.07 -3.10 11.37
CA PHE A 186 1.32 -3.62 12.51
C PHE A 186 -0.07 -4.14 12.10
N GLY A 187 -0.73 -3.46 11.17
CA GLY A 187 -2.02 -3.85 10.60
C GLY A 187 -1.98 -5.10 9.72
N ALA A 188 -0.79 -5.60 9.36
CA ALA A 188 -0.65 -6.83 8.60
C ALA A 188 -1.06 -8.07 9.40
N ALA A 189 -1.03 -8.01 10.74
CA ALA A 189 -1.50 -9.12 11.56
C ALA A 189 -3.01 -9.32 11.43
N ARG A 190 -3.38 -10.57 11.13
CA ARG A 190 -4.73 -11.06 10.87
C ARG A 190 -4.74 -12.58 10.87
N ASN A 191 -5.89 -13.15 11.23
CA ASN A 191 -6.20 -14.54 10.89
C ASN A 191 -6.63 -14.61 9.42
N VAL A 192 -6.50 -15.77 8.78
CA VAL A 192 -6.86 -15.96 7.36
C VAL A 192 -7.77 -17.16 7.17
N GLU A 193 -8.84 -16.98 6.42
CA GLU A 193 -9.75 -18.04 6.01
C GLU A 193 -9.02 -19.09 5.14
N HIS A 194 -9.04 -20.37 5.57
CA HIS A 194 -8.37 -21.50 4.91
C HIS A 194 -6.84 -21.32 4.71
N GLY A 195 -6.23 -20.46 5.52
CA GLY A 195 -4.81 -20.14 5.54
C GLY A 195 -4.13 -20.42 6.87
N GLY A 196 -2.95 -19.83 7.07
CA GLY A 196 -2.33 -19.71 8.40
C GLY A 196 -2.59 -18.32 8.97
N SER A 197 -2.02 -18.00 10.12
CA SER A 197 -2.24 -16.71 10.77
C SER A 197 -0.96 -15.87 10.89
N LEU A 198 -1.12 -14.54 10.85
CA LEU A 198 -0.04 -13.61 11.22
C LEU A 198 -0.40 -12.90 12.52
N THR A 199 0.29 -13.25 13.60
CA THR A 199 0.18 -12.59 14.90
C THR A 199 1.33 -11.61 15.07
N ILE A 200 1.05 -10.38 15.49
CA ILE A 200 2.07 -9.38 15.82
C ILE A 200 1.79 -8.85 17.23
N VAL A 201 2.73 -9.06 18.13
CA VAL A 201 2.74 -8.47 19.47
C VAL A 201 3.91 -7.50 19.53
N ALA A 202 3.62 -6.21 19.64
CA ALA A 202 4.65 -5.19 19.69
C ALA A 202 4.67 -4.48 21.04
N THR A 203 5.85 -4.04 21.48
CA THR A 203 5.96 -3.13 22.62
C THR A 203 5.80 -1.68 22.16
N GLY A 204 5.13 -0.86 22.96
CA GLY A 204 4.95 0.58 22.78
C GLY A 204 5.47 1.34 23.98
N LEU A 205 6.34 2.32 23.75
CA LEU A 205 6.89 3.16 24.81
C LEU A 205 5.96 4.34 25.11
N ILE A 206 5.67 4.55 26.40
CA ILE A 206 4.96 5.71 26.94
C ILE A 206 5.80 6.40 28.01
N GLU A 207 5.40 7.60 28.44
CA GLU A 207 6.07 8.35 29.52
C GLU A 207 7.58 8.56 29.28
N THR A 208 8.01 8.62 28.02
CA THR A 208 9.42 8.81 27.65
C THR A 208 9.87 10.27 27.77
N GLY A 209 8.94 11.20 28.01
CA GLY A 209 9.16 12.65 27.93
C GLY A 209 9.25 13.19 26.50
N SER A 210 9.06 12.34 25.48
CA SER A 210 9.07 12.74 24.06
C SER A 210 7.65 12.92 23.53
N ARG A 211 7.31 14.16 23.13
CA ARG A 211 6.05 14.45 22.42
C ARG A 211 5.89 13.62 21.13
N MET A 212 7.01 13.24 20.51
CA MET A 212 6.99 12.37 19.33
C MET A 212 6.42 11.00 19.68
N ASP A 213 6.83 10.43 20.82
CA ASP A 213 6.39 9.10 21.25
C ASP A 213 4.95 9.10 21.71
N GLU A 214 4.52 10.18 22.38
CA GLU A 214 3.11 10.40 22.75
C GLU A 214 2.22 10.38 21.50
N VAL A 215 2.61 11.10 20.44
CA VAL A 215 1.86 11.13 19.18
C VAL A 215 1.90 9.78 18.46
N ILE A 216 3.06 9.11 18.43
CA ILE A 216 3.16 7.74 17.89
C ILE A 216 2.21 6.80 18.64
N PHE A 217 2.22 6.84 19.97
CA PHE A 217 1.38 5.99 20.82
C PHE A 217 -0.10 6.23 20.56
N GLU A 218 -0.57 7.48 20.56
CA GLU A 218 -1.97 7.81 20.29
C GLU A 218 -2.44 7.33 18.91
N GLU A 219 -1.56 7.39 17.91
CA GLU A 219 -1.86 6.92 16.55
C GLU A 219 -1.98 5.39 16.43
N PHE A 220 -1.29 4.64 17.30
CA PHE A 220 -1.39 3.17 17.39
C PHE A 220 -2.51 2.71 18.32
N LYS A 221 -2.84 3.50 19.34
CA LYS A 221 -4.02 3.31 20.20
C LYS A 221 -5.33 3.54 19.43
N GLY A 222 -5.34 4.54 18.55
CA GLY A 222 -6.48 4.97 17.75
C GLY A 222 -6.92 4.03 16.61
N HIS A 223 -6.36 2.82 16.49
CA HIS A 223 -6.79 1.83 15.48
C HIS A 223 -8.15 1.15 15.79
N ARG A 224 -9.11 1.92 16.31
CA ARG A 224 -10.52 1.68 16.03
C ARG A 224 -10.76 2.13 14.59
N GLN A 225 -11.12 1.20 13.72
CA GLN A 225 -11.54 1.53 12.36
C GLN A 225 -12.58 2.67 12.40
N HIS A 226 -12.34 3.75 11.64
CA HIS A 226 -13.38 4.70 11.29
C HIS A 226 -14.47 3.94 10.50
N GLY A 227 -15.53 3.53 11.20
CA GLY A 227 -16.63 2.76 10.63
C GLY A 227 -17.51 2.08 11.69
N GLY A 228 -18.08 2.86 12.62
CA GLY A 228 -19.11 2.40 13.55
C GLY A 228 -19.78 3.60 14.20
N ALA A 229 -21.12 3.63 14.22
CA ALA A 229 -21.94 4.72 14.76
C ALA A 229 -21.52 5.17 16.17
N PRO A 230 -21.79 6.43 16.57
CA PRO A 230 -21.42 6.93 17.90
C PRO A 230 -22.27 6.23 18.97
N GLY A 231 -21.64 5.33 19.73
CA GLY A 231 -22.14 4.88 21.03
C GLY A 231 -21.82 5.92 22.12
N PRO A 232 -22.62 5.97 23.20
CA PRO A 232 -22.68 7.14 24.07
C PRO A 232 -21.35 7.43 24.74
N GLN A 233 -20.91 8.69 24.61
CA GLN A 233 -19.87 9.31 25.40
C GLN A 233 -20.32 9.31 26.87
N ASP A 234 -19.81 8.38 27.66
CA ASP A 234 -19.34 8.66 29.02
C ASP A 234 -18.76 7.38 29.64
N ARG A 235 -17.48 7.43 29.97
CA ARG A 235 -16.84 6.66 31.05
C ARG A 235 -15.42 7.18 31.18
N ARG A 236 -15.27 8.17 32.06
CA ARG A 236 -13.95 8.53 32.61
C ARG A 236 -13.37 7.29 33.30
N PRO A 237 -12.04 7.08 33.30
CA PRO A 237 -11.43 6.07 34.15
C PRO A 237 -11.82 6.37 35.60
N GLN A 238 -12.39 5.38 36.29
CA GLN A 238 -12.62 5.49 37.73
C GLN A 238 -11.28 5.34 38.44
N ASP A 239 -10.82 6.42 39.07
CA ASP A 239 -9.80 6.37 40.11
C ASP A 239 -10.40 5.62 41.31
N LEU A 240 -9.86 4.44 41.61
CA LEU A 240 -10.10 3.75 42.86
C LEU A 240 -8.99 4.12 43.84
N SER A 241 -9.17 5.27 44.50
CA SER A 241 -8.51 5.61 45.75
C SER A 241 -9.36 5.06 46.91
N GLY A 242 -8.82 4.10 47.66
CA GLY A 242 -9.44 3.53 48.86
C GLY A 242 -8.45 2.65 49.62
N ASP A 243 -7.85 3.24 50.65
CA ASP A 243 -7.13 2.70 51.81
C ASP A 243 -6.10 1.56 51.67
N GLN A 244 -4.85 1.93 51.98
CA GLN A 244 -3.74 1.04 52.29
C GLN A 244 -3.91 0.33 53.65
N PRO A 245 -3.14 -0.74 53.87
CA PRO A 245 -2.07 -0.61 54.87
C PRO A 245 -0.68 -0.82 54.27
N GLN A 246 0.25 -0.04 54.79
CA GLN A 246 1.66 0.10 54.39
C GLN A 246 2.43 -1.23 54.39
N ALA A 247 3.16 -1.48 53.30
CA ALA A 247 4.44 -2.17 53.30
C ALA A 247 5.26 -1.74 52.06
N ASP A 248 6.49 -1.34 52.34
CA ASP A 248 7.40 -0.52 51.54
C ASP A 248 7.86 -1.07 50.17
N ARG A 249 8.24 -0.09 49.32
CA ARG A 249 9.06 -0.11 48.08
C ARG A 249 8.31 -0.36 46.76
N HIS A 250 7.95 0.76 46.12
CA HIS A 250 7.57 0.85 44.71
C HIS A 250 8.60 0.23 43.75
N PRO A 251 8.14 -0.41 42.67
CA PRO A 251 8.67 -0.16 41.34
C PRO A 251 7.67 0.68 40.54
N GLN A 252 8.17 1.79 40.00
CA GLN A 252 7.46 2.67 39.08
C GLN A 252 7.23 1.97 37.73
N GLY A 253 6.05 2.17 37.14
CA GLY A 253 5.69 1.74 35.78
C GLY A 253 4.89 0.44 35.72
N ARG A 254 3.57 0.54 35.48
CA ARG A 254 2.73 -0.64 35.18
C ARG A 254 2.80 -0.94 33.68
N VAL A 255 2.99 -2.21 33.32
CA VAL A 255 2.85 -2.70 31.95
C VAL A 255 1.37 -2.93 31.66
N ALA A 256 0.83 -2.30 30.63
CA ALA A 256 -0.55 -2.50 30.19
C ALA A 256 -0.56 -3.24 28.84
N VAL A 257 -1.47 -4.20 28.67
CA VAL A 257 -1.64 -4.92 27.40
C VAL A 257 -2.94 -4.44 26.77
N GLU A 258 -2.84 -3.75 25.63
CA GLU A 258 -3.99 -3.22 24.90
C GLU A 258 -4.29 -4.05 23.65
N ARG A 259 -5.59 -4.23 23.37
CA ARG A 259 -6.10 -4.81 22.13
C ARG A 259 -6.39 -3.71 21.11
N SER A 260 -5.73 -3.78 19.95
CA SER A 260 -5.97 -2.88 18.83
C SER A 260 -6.96 -3.51 17.82
N GLY A 261 -8.26 -3.38 18.10
CA GLY A 261 -9.35 -3.78 17.21
C GLY A 261 -10.57 -4.37 17.92
N ALA A 262 -11.75 -4.30 17.29
CA ALA A 262 -12.99 -4.89 17.79
C ALA A 262 -13.02 -6.39 17.49
N GLY A 263 -12.59 -7.24 18.43
CA GLY A 263 -12.78 -8.70 18.38
C GLY A 263 -13.62 -9.15 19.57
N GLN A 264 -14.62 -10.02 19.32
CA GLN A 264 -15.38 -10.68 20.38
C GLN A 264 -14.42 -11.47 21.29
N ALA A 265 -14.75 -11.54 22.58
CA ALA A 265 -14.01 -12.38 23.52
C ALA A 265 -14.09 -13.84 23.07
N VAL A 266 -12.93 -14.50 22.94
CA VAL A 266 -12.87 -15.96 22.94
C VAL A 266 -13.31 -16.38 24.34
N ASP A 267 -14.49 -16.97 24.43
CA ASP A 267 -15.16 -17.32 25.69
C ASP A 267 -14.31 -18.34 26.47
N PRO A 268 -13.91 -18.07 27.73
CA PRO A 268 -13.10 -19.00 28.53
C PRO A 268 -13.81 -20.30 28.93
N ALA A 269 -15.09 -20.48 28.56
CA ALA A 269 -15.95 -21.54 29.07
C ALA A 269 -16.36 -22.58 27.99
N GLN A 270 -15.42 -23.21 27.29
CA GLN A 270 -15.68 -24.49 26.61
C GLN A 270 -14.56 -25.51 26.90
N GLY A 271 -14.44 -25.84 28.19
CA GLY A 271 -13.74 -27.04 28.64
C GLY A 271 -14.55 -28.30 28.30
N ALA A 272 -13.84 -29.31 27.82
CA ALA A 272 -14.30 -30.63 27.41
C ALA A 272 -15.37 -31.24 28.33
N ARG A 273 -16.43 -31.80 27.70
CA ARG A 273 -17.23 -32.87 28.30
C ARG A 273 -17.02 -34.16 27.51
N PRO A 274 -16.69 -35.29 28.17
CA PRO A 274 -16.53 -36.56 27.49
C PRO A 274 -17.91 -37.19 27.32
N HIS A 275 -18.28 -37.55 26.09
CA HIS A 275 -19.38 -38.48 25.85
C HIS A 275 -18.83 -39.82 25.37
N GLY A 276 -18.95 -40.78 26.28
CA GLY A 276 -18.66 -42.18 26.04
C GLY A 276 -19.77 -42.86 25.24
N ARG A 277 -19.30 -43.69 24.30
CA ARG A 277 -19.73 -45.05 23.91
C ARG A 277 -21.17 -45.34 23.42
N THR A 278 -21.19 -46.37 22.56
CA THR A 278 -22.29 -47.18 21.99
C THR A 278 -22.96 -46.58 20.74
N ALA A 279 -23.18 -47.28 19.63
CA ALA A 279 -22.94 -48.67 19.20
C ALA A 279 -22.75 -48.66 17.66
N ASP A 280 -21.76 -49.37 17.13
CA ASP A 280 -21.89 -50.65 16.40
C ASP A 280 -22.96 -50.67 15.28
N ARG A 281 -22.51 -50.61 14.01
CA ARG A 281 -23.13 -51.31 12.87
C ARG A 281 -22.16 -51.40 11.67
N ARG A 282 -21.44 -52.52 11.67
CA ARG A 282 -20.98 -53.40 10.58
C ARG A 282 -21.16 -53.00 9.09
N VAL A 283 -20.01 -53.13 8.39
CA VAL A 283 -19.72 -53.95 7.19
C VAL A 283 -20.20 -53.42 5.82
N SER A 284 -19.25 -53.08 4.93
CA SER A 284 -18.80 -54.03 3.90
C SER A 284 -17.60 -53.52 3.09
N ASP A 285 -16.49 -54.23 3.20
CA ASP A 285 -15.43 -54.31 2.19
C ASP A 285 -16.01 -54.83 0.86
N ARG A 286 -15.63 -54.19 -0.24
CA ARG A 286 -15.52 -54.85 -1.56
C ARG A 286 -14.28 -54.33 -2.27
N LYS A 287 -13.30 -55.24 -2.40
CA LYS A 287 -12.22 -55.21 -3.37
C LYS A 287 -12.68 -55.83 -4.69
N ASP A 288 -11.93 -55.48 -5.73
CA ASP A 288 -11.78 -56.10 -7.06
C ASP A 288 -12.87 -55.80 -8.10
N ALA A 289 -12.52 -55.06 -9.16
CA ALA A 289 -11.92 -55.61 -10.39
C ALA A 289 -12.01 -54.64 -11.59
N GLN A 290 -10.87 -54.50 -12.28
CA GLN A 290 -10.70 -54.45 -13.75
C GLN A 290 -11.32 -53.32 -14.59
N ASP A 291 -10.40 -52.47 -15.07
CA ASP A 291 -9.95 -52.34 -16.47
C ASP A 291 -10.87 -51.77 -17.56
N GLN A 292 -10.23 -51.02 -18.46
CA GLN A 292 -10.69 -50.47 -19.75
C GLN A 292 -11.53 -49.18 -19.74
N ASP A 293 -10.84 -48.04 -19.91
CA ASP A 293 -10.99 -47.27 -21.15
C ASP A 293 -9.87 -46.24 -21.30
N GLN A 294 -8.81 -46.66 -22.00
CA GLN A 294 -7.81 -45.77 -22.59
C GLN A 294 -8.46 -45.01 -23.75
N ARG A 295 -8.63 -43.70 -23.61
CA ARG A 295 -8.60 -42.79 -24.76
C ARG A 295 -7.52 -41.74 -24.54
N CYS A 296 -6.47 -41.90 -25.33
CA CYS A 296 -5.35 -41.01 -25.51
C CYS A 296 -5.83 -39.56 -25.72
N LEU A 297 -5.42 -38.66 -24.83
CA LEU A 297 -5.31 -37.24 -25.15
C LEU A 297 -3.93 -37.04 -25.82
N PRO A 298 -3.84 -36.41 -26.99
CA PRO A 298 -2.58 -36.29 -27.71
C PRO A 298 -1.63 -35.34 -26.99
N ALA A 299 -0.34 -35.65 -27.10
CA ALA A 299 0.77 -34.80 -26.70
C ALA A 299 0.58 -33.39 -27.27
N LEU A 300 0.60 -32.37 -26.41
CA LEU A 300 0.69 -30.99 -26.85
C LEU A 300 2.15 -30.70 -27.16
N ASP A 301 2.46 -30.76 -28.45
CA ASP A 301 3.70 -30.30 -29.05
C ASP A 301 4.07 -28.89 -28.58
N GLU A 302 5.31 -28.79 -28.14
CA GLU A 302 6.07 -27.57 -27.94
C GLU A 302 6.28 -26.84 -29.26
N HIS A 303 5.33 -26.00 -29.69
CA HIS A 303 5.61 -24.93 -30.64
C HIS A 303 4.45 -23.93 -30.68
N HIS A 304 4.49 -22.87 -29.86
CA HIS A 304 3.71 -21.65 -30.14
C HIS A 304 4.61 -20.42 -30.01
N GLY A 305 5.18 -20.04 -31.16
CA GLY A 305 5.80 -18.74 -31.36
C GLY A 305 4.83 -17.60 -31.02
N GLY A 306 5.39 -16.51 -30.52
CA GLY A 306 4.65 -15.31 -30.12
C GLY A 306 3.76 -14.79 -31.24
N ARG A 307 2.47 -15.11 -31.18
CA ARG A 307 1.44 -14.37 -31.90
C ARG A 307 1.15 -13.08 -31.14
N ARG A 308 1.66 -11.99 -31.71
CA ARG A 308 1.30 -10.61 -31.37
C ARG A 308 -0.22 -10.47 -31.51
N LEU A 309 -0.96 -10.36 -30.40
CA LEU A 309 -2.36 -9.95 -30.41
C LEU A 309 -2.39 -8.48 -30.83
N THR A 310 -2.50 -8.23 -32.14
CA THR A 310 -2.93 -6.92 -32.65
C THR A 310 -4.41 -6.74 -32.28
N LEU A 311 -4.85 -5.48 -32.17
CA LEU A 311 -6.25 -5.08 -31.95
C LEU A 311 -7.29 -5.82 -32.82
N ARG A 312 -6.87 -6.53 -33.89
CA ARG A 312 -7.73 -7.41 -34.69
C ARG A 312 -8.24 -8.66 -33.97
N SER A 313 -7.59 -9.08 -32.88
CA SER A 313 -7.96 -10.28 -32.12
C SER A 313 -9.07 -10.05 -31.08
N LEU A 314 -9.53 -8.81 -30.90
CA LEU A 314 -10.67 -8.45 -30.06
C LEU A 314 -11.94 -8.13 -30.89
N GLY A 315 -11.95 -8.48 -32.17
CA GLY A 315 -12.95 -8.02 -33.14
C GLY A 315 -12.64 -6.59 -33.58
N GLU A 316 -12.74 -6.31 -34.88
CA GLU A 316 -12.57 -4.94 -35.35
C GLU A 316 -13.61 -4.03 -34.68
N PRO A 317 -13.22 -2.84 -34.18
CA PRO A 317 -14.18 -1.87 -33.71
C PRO A 317 -15.13 -1.56 -34.88
N ARG A 318 -16.42 -1.83 -34.67
CA ARG A 318 -17.46 -1.50 -35.65
C ARG A 318 -17.31 -0.02 -36.01
N SER A 319 -17.19 0.23 -37.31
CA SER A 319 -17.13 1.57 -37.89
C SER A 319 -18.28 2.43 -37.35
N GLY A 320 -17.92 3.41 -36.52
CA GLY A 320 -18.85 4.31 -35.83
C GLY A 320 -18.52 4.47 -34.34
N GLY A 321 -17.80 5.54 -34.00
CA GLY A 321 -17.79 6.18 -32.67
C GLY A 321 -17.70 5.27 -31.43
N THR A 322 -16.83 4.25 -31.41
CA THR A 322 -16.66 3.45 -30.18
C THR A 322 -15.89 4.28 -29.14
N PRO A 323 -16.47 4.56 -27.96
CA PRO A 323 -15.78 5.33 -26.94
C PRO A 323 -14.61 4.54 -26.35
N ALA A 324 -13.50 5.22 -26.08
CA ALA A 324 -12.37 4.68 -25.33
C ALA A 324 -12.82 4.21 -23.94
N PHE A 325 -13.72 4.96 -23.32
CA PHE A 325 -14.46 4.55 -22.13
C PHE A 325 -15.79 5.28 -22.04
N ALA A 326 -16.75 4.67 -21.34
CA ALA A 326 -18.02 5.29 -20.96
C ALA A 326 -18.41 4.89 -19.53
N LEU A 327 -18.61 5.89 -18.68
CA LEU A 327 -19.23 5.77 -17.36
C LEU A 327 -20.67 6.28 -17.44
N ASP A 328 -21.63 5.49 -16.98
CA ASP A 328 -23.02 5.93 -16.79
C ASP A 328 -23.41 5.86 -15.31
N ARG A 329 -23.68 7.03 -14.72
CA ARG A 329 -24.15 7.24 -13.34
C ARG A 329 -23.37 6.41 -12.30
N VAL A 330 -22.07 6.36 -12.48
CA VAL A 330 -21.19 5.51 -11.69
C VAL A 330 -21.04 6.05 -10.28
N THR A 331 -21.37 5.21 -9.31
CA THR A 331 -21.12 5.47 -7.90
C THR A 331 -20.18 4.40 -7.39
N LEU A 332 -19.14 4.82 -6.67
CA LEU A 332 -18.22 3.92 -6.00
C LEU A 332 -18.20 4.29 -4.54
N ARG A 333 -18.59 3.32 -3.71
CA ARG A 333 -18.64 3.43 -2.25
C ARG A 333 -17.66 2.43 -1.66
N ASN A 334 -17.01 2.86 -0.59
CA ASN A 334 -16.46 1.92 0.38
C ASN A 334 -17.34 2.04 1.64
N ALA A 335 -16.85 2.65 2.72
CA ALA A 335 -17.70 3.06 3.86
C ALA A 335 -18.53 4.33 3.58
N ALA A 336 -17.99 5.26 2.79
CA ALA A 336 -18.65 6.48 2.33
C ALA A 336 -18.58 6.55 0.78
N PRO A 337 -19.48 7.30 0.13
CA PRO A 337 -19.37 7.51 -1.31
C PRO A 337 -18.11 8.28 -1.69
N ILE A 338 -17.28 7.66 -2.54
CA ILE A 338 -16.05 8.26 -3.07
C ILE A 338 -16.34 8.90 -4.44
N LEU A 339 -17.17 8.25 -5.25
CA LEU A 339 -17.71 8.78 -6.50
C LEU A 339 -19.23 8.77 -6.44
N ASN A 340 -19.87 9.81 -6.94
CA ASN A 340 -21.32 10.04 -6.83
C ASN A 340 -21.93 10.32 -8.20
N GLY A 341 -22.59 9.30 -8.80
CA GLY A 341 -23.37 9.47 -10.02
C GLY A 341 -22.56 10.00 -11.22
N VAL A 342 -21.30 9.59 -11.35
CA VAL A 342 -20.38 10.09 -12.37
C VAL A 342 -20.75 9.52 -13.75
N SER A 343 -21.12 10.40 -14.67
CA SER A 343 -21.29 10.08 -16.10
C SER A 343 -20.24 10.81 -16.93
N TRP A 344 -19.48 10.07 -17.72
CA TRP A 344 -18.43 10.62 -18.58
C TRP A 344 -18.02 9.61 -19.65
N SER A 345 -17.89 10.07 -20.89
CA SER A 345 -17.34 9.29 -22.00
C SER A 345 -16.24 10.07 -22.71
N ALA A 346 -15.29 9.35 -23.27
CA ALA A 346 -14.27 9.88 -24.17
C ALA A 346 -14.14 8.99 -25.40
N GLU A 347 -13.94 9.59 -26.57
CA GLU A 347 -13.66 8.85 -27.81
C GLU A 347 -12.20 8.45 -27.90
N LEU A 348 -11.90 7.46 -28.75
CA LEU A 348 -10.53 7.02 -28.99
C LEU A 348 -9.66 8.16 -29.53
N GLY A 349 -8.47 8.32 -28.95
CA GLY A 349 -7.50 9.34 -29.33
C GLY A 349 -7.73 10.71 -28.68
N GLN A 350 -8.83 10.90 -27.93
CA GLN A 350 -9.05 12.14 -27.19
C GLN A 350 -8.09 12.27 -26.01
N ARG A 351 -7.73 13.52 -25.70
CA ARG A 351 -6.88 13.90 -24.57
C ARG A 351 -7.70 14.69 -23.56
N TRP A 352 -7.82 14.16 -22.35
CA TRP A 352 -8.62 14.75 -21.28
C TRP A 352 -7.77 15.07 -20.06
N ALA A 353 -7.98 16.24 -19.48
CA ALA A 353 -7.41 16.60 -18.19
C ALA A 353 -8.49 16.51 -17.10
N VAL A 354 -8.13 16.01 -15.93
CA VAL A 354 -9.01 15.97 -14.74
C VAL A 354 -8.31 16.72 -13.61
N LEU A 355 -8.94 17.82 -13.18
CA LEU A 355 -8.45 18.72 -12.15
C LEU A 355 -9.30 18.61 -10.89
N GLY A 356 -8.68 18.65 -9.72
CA GLY A 356 -9.43 18.71 -8.46
C GLY A 356 -8.53 18.64 -7.22
N PRO A 357 -9.05 19.06 -6.05
CA PRO A 357 -8.28 19.01 -4.81
C PRO A 357 -7.95 17.58 -4.39
N ASN A 358 -6.99 17.42 -3.48
CA ASN A 358 -6.64 16.11 -2.95
C ASN A 358 -7.83 15.48 -2.21
N GLY A 359 -8.00 14.17 -2.37
CA GLY A 359 -9.12 13.43 -1.77
C GLY A 359 -10.47 13.57 -2.47
N CYS A 360 -10.57 14.28 -3.61
CA CYS A 360 -11.87 14.43 -4.29
C CYS A 360 -12.31 13.20 -5.11
N GLY A 361 -11.46 12.17 -5.22
CA GLY A 361 -11.76 10.90 -5.91
C GLY A 361 -10.99 10.63 -7.21
N LYS A 362 -10.02 11.47 -7.61
CA LYS A 362 -9.32 11.37 -8.91
C LYS A 362 -8.64 10.02 -9.15
N SER A 363 -7.81 9.55 -8.21
CA SER A 363 -7.16 8.24 -8.31
C SER A 363 -8.17 7.09 -8.32
N THR A 364 -9.30 7.24 -7.62
CA THR A 364 -10.38 6.24 -7.62
C THR A 364 -11.10 6.18 -8.97
N LEU A 365 -11.32 7.34 -9.62
CA LEU A 365 -11.81 7.40 -10.99
C LEU A 365 -10.85 6.70 -11.96
N LEU A 366 -9.53 6.93 -11.83
CA LEU A 366 -8.55 6.23 -12.67
C LEU A 366 -8.51 4.72 -12.40
N ARG A 367 -8.72 4.25 -11.16
CA ARG A 367 -8.82 2.80 -10.87
C ARG A 367 -9.98 2.14 -11.61
N LEU A 368 -11.12 2.83 -11.75
CA LEU A 368 -12.24 2.34 -12.56
C LEU A 368 -11.85 2.29 -14.04
N LEU A 369 -11.26 3.36 -14.57
CA LEU A 369 -10.81 3.43 -15.96
C LEU A 369 -9.69 2.43 -16.27
N ALA A 370 -8.90 2.04 -15.27
CA ALA A 370 -7.85 1.03 -15.39
C ALA A 370 -8.38 -0.41 -15.29
N GLY A 371 -9.69 -0.60 -15.10
CA GLY A 371 -10.28 -1.91 -14.82
C GLY A 371 -9.74 -2.56 -13.54
N ARG A 372 -9.32 -1.75 -12.55
CA ARG A 372 -8.78 -2.20 -11.25
C ARG A 372 -9.74 -1.96 -10.09
N ALA A 373 -10.89 -1.35 -10.34
CA ALA A 373 -12.00 -1.25 -9.40
C ALA A 373 -13.31 -1.57 -10.13
N HIS A 374 -14.32 -2.01 -9.38
CA HIS A 374 -15.67 -2.22 -9.88
C HIS A 374 -16.60 -1.15 -9.29
N PRO A 375 -17.55 -0.60 -10.09
CA PRO A 375 -18.51 0.35 -9.57
C PRO A 375 -19.46 -0.33 -8.57
N SER A 376 -19.89 0.39 -7.54
CA SER A 376 -20.95 -0.08 -6.63
C SER A 376 -22.33 0.03 -7.28
N SER A 377 -22.52 1.03 -8.14
CA SER A 377 -23.70 1.17 -9.00
C SER A 377 -23.34 1.92 -10.28
N GLY A 378 -24.20 1.82 -11.30
CA GLY A 378 -23.93 2.35 -12.63
C GLY A 378 -23.05 1.40 -13.44
N THR A 379 -22.58 1.84 -14.60
CA THR A 379 -21.88 0.96 -15.54
C THR A 379 -20.61 1.59 -16.10
N VAL A 380 -19.57 0.77 -16.29
CA VAL A 380 -18.27 1.19 -16.86
C VAL A 380 -17.93 0.33 -18.07
N ASP A 381 -17.74 0.98 -19.23
CA ASP A 381 -17.31 0.37 -20.49
C ASP A 381 -15.90 0.88 -20.75
N LEU A 382 -14.99 -0.02 -21.08
CA LEU A 382 -13.62 0.30 -21.44
C LEU A 382 -13.32 -0.38 -22.77
N LEU A 383 -12.90 0.39 -23.77
CA LEU A 383 -12.51 -0.11 -25.10
C LEU A 383 -13.58 -1.03 -25.73
N GLY A 384 -14.86 -0.67 -25.59
CA GLY A 384 -15.98 -1.46 -26.10
C GLY A 384 -16.41 -2.65 -25.23
N HIS A 385 -15.77 -2.88 -24.08
CA HIS A 385 -16.09 -3.99 -23.17
C HIS A 385 -16.64 -3.51 -21.83
N ARG A 386 -17.73 -4.15 -21.38
CA ARG A 386 -18.33 -3.88 -20.08
C ARG A 386 -17.53 -4.51 -18.94
N VAL A 387 -17.05 -3.69 -18.01
CA VAL A 387 -16.41 -4.15 -16.77
C VAL A 387 -17.38 -5.04 -15.98
N GLY A 388 -16.91 -6.22 -15.55
CA GLY A 388 -17.73 -7.24 -14.89
C GLY A 388 -18.39 -8.25 -15.85
N ARG A 389 -18.27 -8.08 -17.17
CA ARG A 389 -18.75 -9.02 -18.20
C ARG A 389 -17.66 -9.48 -19.18
N VAL A 390 -16.41 -9.13 -18.90
CA VAL A 390 -15.26 -9.43 -19.76
C VAL A 390 -14.08 -9.87 -18.90
N ASP A 391 -13.20 -10.67 -19.46
CA ASP A 391 -11.89 -10.91 -18.86
C ASP A 391 -11.07 -9.61 -18.85
N LEU A 392 -10.74 -9.15 -17.65
CA LEU A 392 -9.99 -7.92 -17.44
C LEU A 392 -8.50 -8.09 -17.78
N GLY A 393 -7.96 -9.30 -17.85
CA GLY A 393 -6.55 -9.54 -18.16
C GLY A 393 -6.13 -8.98 -19.53
N PRO A 394 -6.76 -9.41 -20.64
CA PRO A 394 -6.54 -8.85 -21.97
C PRO A 394 -6.83 -7.35 -22.03
N LEU A 395 -7.92 -6.90 -21.41
CA LEU A 395 -8.32 -5.49 -21.39
C LEU A 395 -7.26 -4.59 -20.72
N ARG A 396 -6.70 -5.02 -19.58
CA ARG A 396 -5.65 -4.30 -18.86
C ARG A 396 -4.35 -4.19 -19.65
N ARG A 397 -4.07 -5.11 -20.60
CA ARG A 397 -2.88 -5.00 -21.47
C ARG A 397 -3.01 -3.86 -22.49
N ALA A 398 -4.24 -3.46 -22.83
CA ALA A 398 -4.51 -2.33 -23.71
C ALA A 398 -4.59 -0.98 -22.95
N ILE A 399 -4.49 -1.00 -21.62
CA ILE A 399 -4.61 0.19 -20.76
C ILE A 399 -3.32 0.39 -19.97
N ALA A 400 -2.60 1.47 -20.25
CA ALA A 400 -1.45 1.86 -19.45
C ALA A 400 -1.89 2.78 -18.30
N TRP A 401 -1.39 2.52 -17.08
CA TRP A 401 -1.63 3.38 -15.93
C TRP A 401 -0.30 3.73 -15.27
N VAL A 402 0.04 5.01 -15.27
CA VAL A 402 1.19 5.58 -14.57
C VAL A 402 0.68 6.26 -13.31
N HIS A 403 1.18 5.84 -12.16
CA HIS A 403 0.84 6.41 -10.86
C HIS A 403 2.11 6.44 -9.99
N ALA A 404 2.16 7.33 -8.99
CA ALA A 404 3.34 7.52 -8.16
C ALA A 404 3.83 6.23 -7.48
N ASP A 405 2.91 5.39 -6.99
CA ASP A 405 3.27 4.13 -6.32
C ASP A 405 3.89 3.09 -7.27
N LEU A 406 3.83 3.26 -8.60
CA LEU A 406 4.40 2.32 -9.56
C LEU A 406 5.91 2.14 -9.34
N LEU A 407 6.58 3.20 -8.88
CA LEU A 407 8.01 3.22 -8.58
C LEU A 407 8.43 2.16 -7.55
N GLN A 408 7.56 1.85 -6.58
CA GLN A 408 7.88 0.90 -5.51
C GLN A 408 7.83 -0.56 -5.99
N TRP A 409 7.14 -0.83 -7.09
CA TRP A 409 6.95 -2.17 -7.64
C TRP A 409 8.02 -2.57 -8.65
N ILE A 410 8.85 -1.61 -9.10
CA ILE A 410 9.95 -1.90 -10.02
C ILE A 410 11.14 -2.43 -9.22
N PRO A 411 11.60 -3.67 -9.47
CA PRO A 411 12.73 -4.24 -8.77
C PRO A 411 14.00 -3.40 -8.87
N ARG A 412 14.71 -3.28 -7.75
CA ARG A 412 15.90 -2.43 -7.62
C ARG A 412 17.06 -2.84 -8.54
N PHE A 413 17.09 -4.09 -8.98
CA PHE A 413 18.15 -4.61 -9.84
C PHE A 413 17.93 -4.32 -11.33
N GLN A 414 16.72 -3.99 -11.75
CA GLN A 414 16.41 -3.80 -13.17
C GLN A 414 17.04 -2.54 -13.74
N THR A 415 17.47 -2.66 -14.98
CA THR A 415 17.93 -1.56 -15.83
C THR A 415 16.74 -0.78 -16.40
N VAL A 416 17.03 0.40 -16.94
CA VAL A 416 16.04 1.22 -17.67
C VAL A 416 15.47 0.48 -18.87
N LEU A 417 16.31 -0.23 -19.64
CA LEU A 417 15.86 -1.02 -20.78
C LEU A 417 14.89 -2.13 -20.36
N GLU A 418 15.26 -2.92 -19.35
CA GLU A 418 14.42 -4.00 -18.82
C GLU A 418 13.09 -3.45 -18.28
N THR A 419 13.12 -2.29 -17.62
CA THR A 419 11.92 -1.64 -17.10
C THR A 419 10.92 -1.31 -18.21
N VAL A 420 11.40 -0.81 -19.35
CA VAL A 420 10.55 -0.51 -20.52
C VAL A 420 10.04 -1.79 -21.18
N VAL A 421 10.89 -2.79 -21.35
CA VAL A 421 10.49 -4.10 -21.91
C VAL A 421 9.47 -4.82 -21.02
N ALA A 422 9.60 -4.72 -19.70
CA ALA A 422 8.62 -5.25 -18.75
C ALA A 422 7.23 -4.67 -19.01
N GLY A 423 7.15 -3.38 -19.38
CA GLY A 423 5.91 -2.73 -19.80
C GLY A 423 5.25 -3.41 -21.00
N MET A 424 6.03 -3.75 -22.04
CA MET A 424 5.53 -4.48 -23.22
C MET A 424 4.97 -5.85 -22.87
N ARG A 425 5.63 -6.54 -21.94
CA ARG A 425 5.23 -7.88 -21.50
C ARG A 425 4.07 -7.85 -20.50
N GLY A 426 3.65 -6.67 -20.04
CA GLY A 426 2.64 -6.52 -18.98
C GLY A 426 3.12 -7.03 -17.62
N THR A 427 4.44 -7.09 -17.40
CA THR A 427 5.07 -7.56 -16.17
C THR A 427 5.79 -6.43 -15.44
N PHE A 428 6.25 -6.73 -14.22
CA PHE A 428 7.17 -5.86 -13.48
C PHE A 428 8.62 -6.31 -13.58
N VAL A 429 8.85 -7.53 -14.08
CA VAL A 429 10.18 -8.15 -14.13
C VAL A 429 10.39 -8.83 -15.47
N VAL A 430 11.61 -8.69 -15.98
CA VAL A 430 12.13 -9.43 -17.13
C VAL A 430 13.18 -10.39 -16.59
N TYR A 431 12.92 -11.71 -16.67
CA TYR A 431 13.86 -12.75 -16.24
C TYR A 431 14.65 -13.35 -17.40
N ASP A 432 14.05 -13.36 -18.58
CA ASP A 432 14.62 -13.95 -19.78
C ASP A 432 15.30 -12.91 -20.67
N ARG A 433 16.04 -13.40 -21.67
CA ARG A 433 16.67 -12.52 -22.67
C ARG A 433 15.62 -11.64 -23.37
N ILE A 434 16.00 -10.39 -23.60
CA ILE A 434 15.21 -9.43 -24.39
C ILE A 434 15.41 -9.80 -25.86
N ALA A 435 14.33 -10.06 -26.58
CA ALA A 435 14.40 -10.39 -28.00
C ALA A 435 14.78 -9.12 -28.82
N PRO A 436 15.50 -9.25 -29.96
CA PRO A 436 15.88 -8.10 -30.77
C PRO A 436 14.71 -7.17 -31.18
N PRO A 437 13.51 -7.67 -31.51
CA PRO A 437 12.36 -6.80 -31.79
C PRO A 437 11.88 -5.99 -30.57
N GLU A 438 11.91 -6.58 -29.37
CA GLU A 438 11.54 -5.89 -28.12
C GLU A 438 12.57 -4.82 -27.77
N ALA A 439 13.86 -5.12 -27.95
CA ALA A 439 14.93 -4.15 -27.75
C ALA A 439 14.82 -2.97 -28.74
N GLY A 440 14.43 -3.24 -30.00
CA GLY A 440 14.18 -2.20 -31.00
C GLY A 440 13.05 -1.25 -30.62
N LEU A 441 11.91 -1.79 -30.18
CA LEU A 441 10.79 -0.97 -29.71
C LEU A 441 11.16 -0.21 -28.43
N ALA A 442 11.86 -0.84 -27.49
CA ALA A 442 12.22 -0.19 -26.23
C ALA A 442 13.21 0.94 -26.49
N ARG A 443 14.10 0.77 -27.47
CA ARG A 443 14.98 1.81 -27.97
C ARG A 443 14.19 3.01 -28.50
N GLU A 444 13.21 2.79 -29.36
CA GLU A 444 12.37 3.86 -29.90
C GLU A 444 11.67 4.67 -28.79
N GLU A 445 11.05 3.98 -27.83
CA GLU A 445 10.36 4.63 -26.71
C GLU A 445 11.33 5.39 -25.80
N LEU A 446 12.50 4.82 -25.50
CA LEU A 446 13.54 5.47 -24.70
C LEU A 446 14.15 6.69 -25.40
N HIS A 447 14.25 6.69 -26.73
CA HIS A 447 14.66 7.89 -27.48
C HIS A 447 13.60 8.99 -27.41
N ALA A 448 12.31 8.64 -27.51
CA ALA A 448 11.22 9.62 -27.44
C ALA A 448 11.20 10.41 -26.12
N VAL A 449 11.67 9.79 -25.03
CA VAL A 449 11.72 10.41 -23.69
C VAL A 449 13.14 10.83 -23.26
N ALA A 450 14.10 10.81 -24.17
CA ALA A 450 15.52 11.15 -23.93
C ALA A 450 16.16 10.35 -22.78
N MET A 451 15.89 9.04 -22.71
CA MET A 451 16.41 8.11 -21.69
C MET A 451 17.32 7.00 -22.27
N TRP A 452 17.46 6.91 -23.60
CA TRP A 452 18.32 5.89 -24.22
C TRP A 452 19.79 5.85 -23.73
N PRO A 453 20.47 6.99 -23.47
CA PRO A 453 21.82 6.97 -22.93
C PRO A 453 21.92 6.26 -21.57
N LEU A 454 20.81 6.20 -20.83
CA LEU A 454 20.73 5.61 -19.50
C LEU A 454 20.16 4.17 -19.51
N ARG A 455 20.00 3.55 -20.68
CA ARG A 455 19.36 2.23 -20.86
C ARG A 455 19.94 1.12 -19.97
N ASP A 456 21.25 1.12 -19.75
CA ASP A 456 21.97 0.09 -18.99
C ASP A 456 22.07 0.45 -17.48
N ARG A 457 21.65 1.66 -17.12
CA ARG A 457 21.67 2.14 -15.72
C ARG A 457 20.52 1.50 -14.95
N ARG A 458 20.76 1.19 -13.67
CA ARG A 458 19.71 0.67 -12.78
C ARG A 458 18.65 1.73 -12.53
N PHE A 459 17.38 1.36 -12.67
CA PHE A 459 16.23 2.25 -12.51
C PHE A 459 16.25 3.00 -11.16
N VAL A 460 16.60 2.30 -10.08
CA VAL A 460 16.67 2.85 -8.72
C VAL A 460 17.73 3.95 -8.54
N THR A 461 18.70 4.06 -9.45
CA THR A 461 19.79 5.04 -9.35
C THR A 461 19.50 6.32 -10.14
N LEU A 462 18.36 6.38 -10.83
CA LEU A 462 17.89 7.55 -11.54
C LEU A 462 17.32 8.59 -10.57
N SER A 463 17.39 9.86 -10.95
CA SER A 463 16.63 10.95 -10.33
C SER A 463 15.12 10.76 -10.51
N THR A 464 14.30 11.45 -9.71
CA THR A 464 12.84 11.35 -9.78
C THR A 464 12.29 11.67 -11.18
N GLY A 465 12.79 12.72 -11.83
CA GLY A 465 12.38 13.09 -13.19
C GLY A 465 12.75 12.06 -14.25
N GLU A 466 13.97 11.52 -14.18
CA GLU A 466 14.42 10.43 -15.08
C GLU A 466 13.60 9.15 -14.90
N ARG A 467 13.23 8.81 -13.65
CA ARG A 467 12.34 7.66 -13.38
C ARG A 467 10.98 7.88 -14.01
N GLN A 468 10.38 9.05 -13.85
CA GLN A 468 9.08 9.37 -14.42
C GLN A 468 9.10 9.35 -15.96
N ARG A 469 10.16 9.87 -16.60
CA ARG A 469 10.35 9.76 -18.06
C ARG A 469 10.49 8.30 -18.51
N THR A 470 11.22 7.47 -17.75
CA THR A 470 11.30 6.03 -18.02
C THR A 470 9.95 5.33 -17.88
N LEU A 471 9.12 5.74 -16.91
CA LEU A 471 7.76 5.21 -16.74
C LEU A 471 6.83 5.57 -17.90
N ILE A 472 7.00 6.74 -18.52
CA ILE A 472 6.30 7.09 -19.77
C ILE A 472 6.70 6.09 -20.86
N ALA A 473 8.00 5.92 -21.14
CA ALA A 473 8.45 4.98 -22.16
C ALA A 473 7.91 3.56 -21.89
N ARG A 474 7.95 3.11 -20.63
CA ARG A 474 7.35 1.83 -20.21
C ARG A 474 5.85 1.75 -20.51
N ALA A 475 5.10 2.82 -20.27
CA ALA A 475 3.65 2.87 -20.49
C ALA A 475 3.31 2.77 -21.99
N PHE A 476 4.06 3.45 -22.85
CA PHE A 476 3.82 3.50 -24.29
C PHE A 476 4.40 2.29 -25.05
N ALA A 477 5.36 1.58 -24.47
CA ALA A 477 5.98 0.41 -25.07
C ALA A 477 5.00 -0.70 -25.49
N ALA A 478 3.91 -0.88 -24.74
CA ALA A 478 2.86 -1.85 -25.08
C ALA A 478 1.89 -1.36 -26.18
N ARG A 479 2.06 -0.13 -26.69
CA ARG A 479 1.14 0.58 -27.60
C ARG A 479 -0.31 0.55 -27.07
N PRO A 480 -0.55 1.13 -25.88
CA PRO A 480 -1.86 1.12 -25.25
C PRO A 480 -2.89 1.92 -26.07
N ALA A 481 -4.16 1.53 -25.97
CA ALA A 481 -5.29 2.29 -26.53
C ALA A 481 -5.76 3.41 -25.57
N LEU A 482 -5.51 3.23 -24.26
CA LEU A 482 -5.84 4.18 -23.20
C LEU A 482 -4.65 4.34 -22.25
N VAL A 483 -4.25 5.58 -21.99
CA VAL A 483 -3.18 5.95 -21.07
C VAL A 483 -3.76 6.81 -19.95
N LEU A 484 -3.55 6.38 -18.72
CA LEU A 484 -4.01 7.04 -17.51
C LEU A 484 -2.79 7.53 -16.73
N LEU A 485 -2.76 8.81 -16.41
CA LEU A 485 -1.64 9.46 -15.72
C LEU A 485 -2.15 10.08 -14.43
N ASP A 486 -1.73 9.55 -13.27
CA ASP A 486 -2.17 10.00 -11.95
C ASP A 486 -1.11 10.86 -11.28
N GLU A 487 -1.31 12.19 -11.33
CA GLU A 487 -0.41 13.22 -10.79
C GLU A 487 1.07 12.96 -11.14
N PRO A 488 1.40 12.75 -12.43
CA PRO A 488 2.69 12.18 -12.80
C PRO A 488 3.86 13.16 -12.59
N CYS A 489 3.61 14.46 -12.40
CA CYS A 489 4.62 15.48 -12.09
C CYS A 489 4.80 15.73 -10.59
N ALA A 490 4.12 14.97 -9.71
CA ALA A 490 4.20 15.17 -8.28
C ALA A 490 5.65 15.04 -7.78
N GLY A 491 6.10 16.02 -6.99
CA GLY A 491 7.46 16.05 -6.42
C GLY A 491 8.58 16.44 -7.39
N LEU A 492 8.26 16.89 -8.61
CA LEU A 492 9.25 17.44 -9.53
C LEU A 492 9.47 18.95 -9.34
N ASP A 493 10.74 19.36 -9.40
CA ASP A 493 11.12 20.75 -9.58
C ASP A 493 10.65 21.29 -10.96
N PRO A 494 10.64 22.62 -11.16
CA PRO A 494 10.12 23.22 -12.40
C PRO A 494 10.82 22.74 -13.68
N ARG A 495 12.13 22.53 -13.65
CA ARG A 495 12.89 22.10 -14.84
C ARG A 495 12.60 20.64 -15.15
N ALA A 496 12.66 19.76 -14.16
CA ALA A 496 12.34 18.35 -14.33
C ALA A 496 10.90 18.15 -14.83
N ARG A 497 9.96 19.00 -14.37
CA ARG A 497 8.57 19.02 -14.83
C ARG A 497 8.46 19.38 -16.32
N GLU A 498 9.15 20.42 -16.75
CA GLU A 498 9.17 20.83 -18.16
C GLU A 498 9.76 19.74 -19.07
N GLU A 499 10.87 19.11 -18.64
CA GLU A 499 11.47 17.98 -19.33
C GLU A 499 10.50 16.77 -19.40
N PHE A 500 9.80 16.48 -18.31
CA PHE A 500 8.79 15.41 -18.26
C PHE A 500 7.61 15.68 -19.21
N LEU A 501 7.02 16.87 -19.16
CA LEU A 501 5.88 17.23 -20.02
C LEU A 501 6.26 17.22 -21.51
N THR A 502 7.49 17.62 -21.83
CA THR A 502 8.03 17.53 -23.19
C THR A 502 8.19 16.08 -23.64
N ALA A 503 8.74 15.21 -22.79
CA ALA A 503 8.84 13.78 -23.06
C ALA A 503 7.46 13.12 -23.21
N LEU A 504 6.48 13.51 -22.39
CA LEU A 504 5.11 13.01 -22.47
C LEU A 504 4.47 13.38 -23.82
N ARG A 505 4.59 14.65 -24.24
CA ARG A 505 4.09 15.10 -25.55
C ARG A 505 4.68 14.28 -26.70
N ALA A 506 5.99 14.10 -26.70
CA ALA A 506 6.68 13.30 -27.71
C ALA A 506 6.16 11.85 -27.76
N ALA A 507 5.91 11.22 -26.62
CA ALA A 507 5.35 9.87 -26.55
C ALA A 507 3.88 9.82 -27.02
N VAL A 508 3.06 10.79 -26.60
CA VAL A 508 1.64 10.88 -26.95
C VAL A 508 1.46 11.14 -28.44
N ASP A 509 2.21 12.07 -29.04
CA ASP A 509 2.08 12.46 -30.46
C ASP A 509 2.50 11.33 -31.41
N ARG A 510 3.31 10.39 -30.94
CA ARG A 510 3.67 9.15 -31.67
C ARG A 510 2.60 8.04 -31.54
N SER A 511 1.57 8.26 -30.73
CA SER A 511 0.53 7.28 -30.44
C SER A 511 -0.84 7.81 -30.84
N SER A 512 -1.77 6.90 -31.12
CA SER A 512 -3.20 7.22 -31.22
C SER A 512 -3.94 6.95 -29.90
N ALA A 513 -3.22 6.91 -28.78
CA ALA A 513 -3.79 6.53 -27.50
C ALA A 513 -4.69 7.64 -26.96
N THR A 514 -5.81 7.24 -26.36
CA THR A 514 -6.61 8.15 -25.53
C THR A 514 -5.84 8.46 -24.27
N VAL A 515 -5.75 9.72 -23.86
CA VAL A 515 -4.99 10.11 -22.66
C VAL A 515 -5.91 10.74 -21.63
N VAL A 516 -5.84 10.26 -20.39
CA VAL A 516 -6.45 10.92 -19.23
C VAL A 516 -5.34 11.36 -18.28
N TYR A 517 -5.16 12.67 -18.17
CA TYR A 517 -4.16 13.30 -17.31
C TYR A 517 -4.82 13.87 -16.06
N VAL A 518 -4.53 13.31 -14.89
CA VAL A 518 -4.98 13.82 -13.59
C VAL A 518 -3.90 14.70 -12.99
N THR A 519 -4.26 15.90 -12.59
CA THR A 519 -3.36 16.81 -11.85
C THR A 519 -4.14 17.74 -10.93
N HIS A 520 -3.43 18.42 -10.03
CA HIS A 520 -3.95 19.53 -9.25
C HIS A 520 -3.30 20.88 -9.64
N SER A 521 -2.35 20.88 -10.59
CA SER A 521 -1.64 22.05 -11.09
C SER A 521 -2.08 22.35 -12.53
N ILE A 522 -2.65 23.54 -12.74
CA ILE A 522 -3.10 23.96 -14.07
C ILE A 522 -1.93 24.30 -15.00
N GLU A 523 -0.77 24.60 -14.42
CA GLU A 523 0.47 24.92 -15.13
C GLU A 523 1.03 23.73 -15.92
N GLU A 524 0.60 22.51 -15.61
CA GLU A 524 0.96 21.30 -16.34
C GLU A 524 0.15 21.10 -17.63
N LEU A 525 -0.93 21.87 -17.81
CA LEU A 525 -1.82 21.75 -18.96
C LEU A 525 -1.48 22.78 -20.03
N ASP A 526 -1.43 22.32 -21.28
CA ASP A 526 -1.31 23.16 -22.46
C ASP A 526 -2.56 23.07 -23.35
N GLY A 527 -2.53 23.67 -24.55
CA GLY A 527 -3.66 23.66 -25.49
C GLY A 527 -3.89 22.32 -26.20
N SER A 528 -3.20 21.24 -25.85
CA SER A 528 -3.31 19.95 -26.53
C SER A 528 -4.44 19.05 -26.01
N TYR A 529 -5.15 19.46 -24.96
CA TYR A 529 -6.27 18.70 -24.39
C TYR A 529 -7.59 19.02 -25.08
N ASP A 530 -8.33 17.99 -25.49
CA ASP A 530 -9.68 18.11 -26.08
C ASP A 530 -10.74 18.51 -25.04
N GLY A 531 -10.47 18.26 -23.75
CA GLY A 531 -11.39 18.65 -22.69
C GLY A 531 -10.78 18.63 -21.29
N VAL A 532 -11.39 19.42 -20.40
CA VAL A 532 -11.00 19.51 -18.99
C VAL A 532 -12.21 19.25 -18.10
N MET A 533 -12.05 18.34 -17.16
CA MET A 533 -13.03 18.00 -16.13
C MET A 533 -12.57 18.52 -14.77
N LEU A 534 -13.47 19.17 -14.05
CA LEU A 534 -13.29 19.58 -12.66
C LEU A 534 -13.98 18.56 -11.75
N MET A 535 -13.23 18.03 -10.80
CA MET A 535 -13.70 17.03 -9.85
C MET A 535 -13.76 17.61 -8.43
N LYS A 536 -14.94 17.54 -7.81
CA LYS A 536 -15.16 18.01 -6.44
C LYS A 536 -16.12 17.06 -5.72
N ALA A 537 -15.72 16.61 -4.52
CA ALA A 537 -16.53 15.74 -3.65
C ALA A 537 -17.14 14.51 -4.38
N GLY A 538 -16.34 13.84 -5.21
CA GLY A 538 -16.77 12.64 -5.95
C GLY A 538 -17.64 12.90 -7.18
N CYS A 539 -17.90 14.15 -7.55
CA CYS A 539 -18.68 14.52 -8.73
C CYS A 539 -17.77 15.14 -9.81
N LEU A 540 -18.09 14.87 -11.09
CA LEU A 540 -17.46 15.51 -12.24
C LEU A 540 -18.31 16.68 -12.75
N ARG A 541 -17.66 17.79 -13.08
CA ARG A 541 -18.24 18.90 -13.83
C ARG A 541 -17.32 19.25 -14.99
N ARG A 542 -17.84 19.26 -16.21
CA ARG A 542 -17.09 19.71 -17.40
C ARG A 542 -16.93 21.23 -17.33
N SER A 543 -15.73 21.72 -17.67
CA SER A 543 -15.50 23.14 -17.90
C SER A 543 -15.43 23.38 -19.41
N GLY A 544 -16.46 24.00 -19.99
CA GLY A 544 -16.57 24.31 -21.42
C GLY A 544 -17.89 23.82 -22.05
N ALA A 545 -18.43 24.59 -23.00
CA ALA A 545 -19.66 24.28 -23.72
C ALA A 545 -19.49 23.06 -24.65
N ALA A 546 -20.54 22.26 -24.79
CA ALA A 546 -20.55 21.10 -25.66
C ALA A 546 -20.69 21.54 -27.14
N GLY A 547 -19.74 21.19 -28.00
CA GLY A 547 -20.03 21.01 -29.43
C GLY A 547 -19.13 21.69 -30.46
N ASP A 548 -18.13 22.50 -30.12
CA ASP A 548 -17.41 23.28 -31.14
C ASP A 548 -15.90 22.93 -31.25
N PRO A 549 -15.43 22.38 -32.40
CA PRO A 549 -14.01 22.13 -32.69
C PRO A 549 -13.10 23.37 -32.57
N ALA A 550 -13.66 24.58 -32.64
CA ALA A 550 -12.92 25.83 -32.50
C ALA A 550 -12.41 26.11 -31.06
N HIS A 551 -12.90 25.36 -30.05
CA HIS A 551 -12.68 25.69 -28.62
C HIS A 551 -11.64 24.82 -27.90
N ARG A 552 -10.82 24.03 -28.62
CA ARG A 552 -9.76 23.16 -28.04
C ARG A 552 -8.76 23.94 -27.18
N GLY A 553 -8.34 25.15 -27.60
CA GLY A 553 -7.47 26.03 -26.81
C GLY A 553 -8.18 26.91 -25.77
N GLU A 554 -9.48 27.13 -25.93
CA GLU A 554 -10.26 27.99 -25.03
C GLU A 554 -10.64 27.29 -23.73
N SER A 555 -10.78 25.96 -23.72
CA SER A 555 -11.22 25.22 -22.54
C SER A 555 -10.25 25.32 -21.36
N VAL A 556 -8.94 25.18 -21.59
CA VAL A 556 -7.91 25.35 -20.54
C VAL A 556 -7.81 26.82 -20.10
N THR A 557 -7.91 27.76 -21.05
CA THR A 557 -7.90 29.21 -20.77
C THR A 557 -9.14 29.65 -19.97
N ALA A 558 -10.31 29.07 -20.27
CA ALA A 558 -11.56 29.29 -19.56
C ALA A 558 -11.51 28.68 -18.16
N VAL A 559 -10.94 27.48 -17.98
CA VAL A 559 -10.64 26.92 -16.65
C VAL A 559 -9.69 27.82 -15.89
N ARG A 560 -8.64 28.34 -16.54
CA ARG A 560 -7.66 29.24 -15.94
C ARG A 560 -8.33 30.55 -15.48
N ARG A 561 -9.27 31.10 -16.26
CA ARG A 561 -10.11 32.25 -15.87
C ARG A 561 -11.09 31.90 -14.73
N ALA A 562 -11.74 30.75 -14.77
CA ALA A 562 -12.73 30.31 -13.79
C ALA A 562 -12.11 29.91 -12.44
N VAL A 563 -10.88 29.38 -12.44
CA VAL A 563 -10.17 28.90 -11.25
C VAL A 563 -9.31 30.00 -10.61
N LEU A 564 -8.68 30.88 -11.39
CA LEU A 564 -7.79 31.94 -10.84
C LEU A 564 -8.51 33.27 -10.56
N GLY A 565 -9.74 33.46 -11.03
CA GLY A 565 -10.50 34.71 -10.89
C GLY A 565 -9.89 35.85 -11.72
N ASP A 566 -10.73 36.77 -12.16
CA ASP A 566 -10.33 37.98 -12.91
C ASP A 566 -9.48 38.91 -12.04
N ARG A 567 -8.19 38.61 -11.87
CA ARG A 567 -7.20 39.59 -11.42
C ARG A 567 -6.86 40.49 -12.61
N ARG A 568 -7.76 41.43 -12.92
CA ARG A 568 -7.38 42.64 -13.65
C ARG A 568 -6.13 43.21 -12.99
N ARG A 569 -5.06 43.34 -13.77
CA ARG A 569 -3.85 44.06 -13.41
C ARG A 569 -4.26 45.46 -12.90
N ARG A 570 -4.22 45.68 -11.58
CA ARG A 570 -3.98 47.03 -11.07
C ARG A 570 -2.50 47.31 -11.33
N PRO A 571 -2.14 48.39 -12.05
CA PRO A 571 -0.75 48.76 -12.18
C PRO A 571 -0.20 49.05 -10.77
N LEU A 572 0.82 48.28 -10.37
CA LEU A 572 1.68 48.60 -9.24
C LEU A 572 2.51 49.82 -9.64
N LEU A 573 1.97 51.02 -9.45
CA LEU A 573 2.71 52.28 -9.39
C LEU A 573 1.82 53.32 -8.68
N ALA A 574 2.40 54.00 -7.70
CA ALA A 574 1.85 55.10 -6.89
C ALA A 574 0.89 54.73 -5.73
N ALA A 575 1.46 54.45 -4.55
CA ALA A 575 1.09 55.10 -3.27
C ALA A 575 1.85 54.49 -2.07
N CYS A 576 3.14 54.78 -1.96
CA CYS A 576 3.82 54.79 -0.65
C CYS A 576 4.34 56.21 -0.43
N ARG A 577 3.51 57.09 0.13
CA ARG A 577 3.99 58.28 0.83
C ARG A 577 4.51 57.83 2.19
N PRO A 578 5.71 58.22 2.62
CA PRO A 578 6.21 57.85 3.93
C PRO A 578 5.39 58.55 5.01
N SER A 579 4.82 57.76 5.93
CA SER A 579 4.25 58.28 7.17
C SER A 579 5.36 58.92 8.00
N ARG A 580 5.21 60.22 8.25
CA ARG A 580 6.02 61.03 9.17
C ARG A 580 5.80 60.55 10.61
N THR A 581 6.43 59.46 11.02
CA THR A 581 6.50 59.10 12.45
C THR A 581 7.74 58.30 12.86
N ILE A 582 8.58 57.83 11.93
CA ILE A 582 9.78 57.03 12.27
C ILE A 582 11.10 57.82 12.15
N SER A 583 11.09 59.07 11.65
CA SER A 583 12.27 59.97 11.67
C SER A 583 12.37 60.88 12.90
N ALA A 584 11.40 60.85 13.82
CA ALA A 584 11.42 61.68 15.04
C ALA A 584 11.96 60.96 16.29
N MET A 585 12.15 59.64 16.26
CA MET A 585 12.62 58.86 17.42
C MET A 585 14.13 58.50 17.39
N ILE A 586 14.86 58.83 16.32
CA ILE A 586 16.32 58.56 16.19
C ILE A 586 17.16 59.86 16.26
N ARG A 587 16.56 61.00 16.67
CA ARG A 587 17.30 62.26 16.92
C ARG A 587 17.18 62.82 18.35
N ALA A 588 16.72 62.01 19.30
CA ALA A 588 16.54 62.47 20.69
C ALA A 588 17.02 61.44 21.73
N THR A 589 18.24 60.93 21.58
CA THR A 589 19.12 60.47 22.67
C THR A 589 20.53 60.25 22.11
N GLY A 590 21.14 61.35 21.67
CA GLY A 590 22.59 61.49 21.69
C GLY A 590 22.95 62.26 22.94
N ARG A 591 23.25 61.54 24.02
CA ARG A 591 24.17 61.90 25.10
C ARG A 591 24.52 60.64 25.87
#